data_AF-A0A955YHS5-F1
#
_entry.id   AF-A0A955YHS5-F1
#
_cell.length_a   1.000
_cell.length_b   1.000
_cell.length_c   1.000
_cell.angle_alpha   90.00
_cell.angle_beta   90.00
_cell.angle_gamma   90.00
#
_symmetry.space_group_name_H-M   'P 1'
#
loop_
_entity.id
_entity.type
_entity.pdbx_description
1 polymer ?
#
loop_
_entity_poly.entity_id
_entity_poly.type
_entity_poly.pdbx_seq_one_letter_code
_entity_poly.pdbx_strand_id
1 'polypeptide(L)'
;MCFASCLGCAHAAAPPPESAPVEPSTPPAYVVTFRLQDAGDDADGVPRTRIDFVMHSPGAPSHVEALGTEPGGCVDRPAREGELLRIGCWWGPSECQWVARRDATGIQLLRAEGPREGLPPATVDNAAWEARAHLELAAGTVVTRLSD
;
A
#
# COMPACT_ATOMS: atom_id res chain seq x y z
N MET A 1 23.57 68.21 -35.33
CA MET A 1 23.91 66.78 -35.48
C MET A 1 23.82 66.12 -34.11
N CYS A 2 23.05 65.02 -34.03
CA CYS A 2 22.98 63.93 -33.04
C CYS A 2 22.63 64.15 -31.55
N PHE A 3 21.37 63.77 -31.25
CA PHE A 3 20.79 62.99 -30.11
C PHE A 3 21.69 62.47 -28.98
N ALA A 4 21.17 62.51 -27.73
CA ALA A 4 20.73 61.32 -26.97
C ALA A 4 20.08 61.66 -25.61
N SER A 5 18.87 61.13 -25.41
CA SER A 5 18.08 61.09 -24.17
C SER A 5 18.68 60.15 -23.12
N CYS A 6 18.35 60.37 -21.84
CA CYS A 6 18.10 59.29 -20.88
C CYS A 6 16.93 59.68 -19.96
N LEU A 7 15.75 59.15 -20.28
CA LEU A 7 14.61 59.07 -19.37
C LEU A 7 15.00 58.13 -18.21
N GLY A 8 14.98 58.63 -16.98
CA GLY A 8 15.06 57.79 -15.79
C GLY A 8 13.73 57.06 -15.59
N CYS A 9 13.71 55.75 -15.83
CA CYS A 9 12.58 54.90 -15.49
C CYS A 9 12.41 54.83 -13.96
N ALA A 10 11.37 55.46 -13.43
CA ALA A 10 10.87 55.16 -12.10
C ALA A 10 10.31 53.72 -12.11
N HIS A 11 11.04 52.78 -11.52
CA HIS A 11 10.54 51.43 -11.26
C HIS A 11 9.50 51.51 -10.14
N ALA A 12 8.22 51.48 -10.51
CA ALA A 12 7.13 51.26 -9.58
C ALA A 12 7.26 49.83 -9.01
N ALA A 13 7.57 49.72 -7.72
CA ALA A 13 7.56 48.45 -7.02
C ALA A 13 6.12 47.93 -6.93
N ALA A 14 5.85 46.77 -7.52
CA ALA A 14 4.57 46.08 -7.37
C ALA A 14 4.40 45.60 -5.91
N PRO A 15 3.19 45.71 -5.33
CA PRO A 15 2.94 45.16 -4.00
C PRO A 15 3.08 43.63 -4.00
N PRO A 16 3.51 43.02 -2.88
CA PRO A 16 3.61 41.57 -2.77
C PRO A 16 2.24 40.91 -2.96
N PRO A 17 2.16 39.73 -3.60
CA PRO A 17 0.90 39.07 -3.85
C PRO A 17 0.22 38.67 -2.52
N GLU A 18 -1.07 38.98 -2.44
CA GLU A 18 -1.95 38.55 -1.35
C GLU A 18 -1.96 37.02 -1.28
N SER A 19 -1.64 36.46 -0.11
CA SER A 19 -1.64 35.01 0.09
C SER A 19 -3.07 34.51 0.02
N ALA A 20 -3.41 33.80 -1.07
CA ALA A 20 -4.72 33.20 -1.23
C ALA A 20 -5.00 32.20 -0.08
N PRO A 21 -6.25 32.09 0.41
CA PRO A 21 -6.62 31.08 1.39
C PRO A 21 -6.26 29.68 0.88
N VAL A 22 -5.46 28.94 1.63
CA VAL A 22 -5.20 27.52 1.35
C VAL A 22 -6.51 26.77 1.65
N GLU A 23 -7.18 26.29 0.62
CA GLU A 23 -8.34 25.43 0.80
C GLU A 23 -7.91 24.15 1.54
N PRO A 24 -8.68 23.69 2.55
CA PRO A 24 -8.37 22.45 3.25
C PRO A 24 -8.46 21.29 2.24
N SER A 25 -7.34 20.63 1.97
CA SER A 25 -7.34 19.46 1.11
C SER A 25 -8.11 18.33 1.79
N THR A 26 -9.14 17.78 1.14
CA THR A 26 -9.79 16.54 1.59
C THR A 26 -8.71 15.47 1.78
N PRO A 27 -8.64 14.78 2.94
CA PRO A 27 -7.65 13.74 3.16
C PRO A 27 -7.76 12.66 2.08
N PRO A 28 -6.63 12.08 1.62
CA PRO A 28 -6.69 11.05 0.61
C PRO A 28 -7.45 9.83 1.15
N ALA A 29 -8.30 9.25 0.29
CA ALA A 29 -9.03 8.02 0.57
C ALA A 29 -8.50 6.92 -0.36
N TYR A 30 -7.99 5.85 0.24
CA TYR A 30 -7.47 4.69 -0.48
C TYR A 30 -8.37 3.48 -0.30
N VAL A 31 -8.55 2.76 -1.40
CA VAL A 31 -9.06 1.41 -1.42
C VAL A 31 -7.89 0.45 -1.58
N VAL A 32 -7.81 -0.58 -0.75
CA VAL A 32 -6.67 -1.52 -0.73
C VAL A 32 -7.10 -2.95 -1.03
N THR A 33 -6.23 -3.70 -1.69
CA THR A 33 -6.43 -5.12 -2.01
C THR A 33 -5.09 -5.87 -2.16
N PHE A 34 -5.13 -7.19 -1.97
CA PHE A 34 -4.07 -8.07 -2.46
C PHE A 34 -4.40 -8.51 -3.89
N ARG A 35 -3.52 -8.23 -4.83
CA ARG A 35 -3.62 -8.74 -6.19
C ARG A 35 -2.86 -10.07 -6.28
N LEU A 36 -3.60 -11.14 -6.52
CA LEU A 36 -3.09 -12.50 -6.67
C LEU A 36 -3.00 -12.83 -8.16
N GLN A 37 -1.82 -13.26 -8.63
CA GLN A 37 -1.59 -13.56 -10.02
C GLN A 37 -0.86 -14.88 -10.18
N ASP A 38 -1.24 -15.64 -11.19
CA ASP A 38 -0.50 -16.84 -11.58
C ASP A 38 0.94 -16.48 -11.95
N ALA A 39 1.90 -17.18 -11.35
CA ALA A 39 3.33 -17.04 -11.61
C ALA A 39 3.93 -18.30 -12.26
N GLY A 40 3.09 -19.24 -12.70
CA GLY A 40 3.49 -20.53 -13.28
C GLY A 40 3.96 -21.52 -12.22
N ASP A 41 4.64 -22.57 -12.69
CA ASP A 41 5.17 -23.62 -11.81
C ASP A 41 6.68 -23.43 -11.58
N ASP A 42 7.18 -23.83 -10.42
CA ASP A 42 8.63 -23.93 -10.18
C ASP A 42 9.24 -25.22 -10.75
N ALA A 43 10.55 -25.42 -10.53
CA ALA A 43 11.29 -26.54 -11.10
C ALA A 43 10.79 -27.93 -10.65
N ASP A 44 10.11 -27.99 -9.51
CA ASP A 44 9.53 -29.21 -8.95
C ASP A 44 8.06 -29.39 -9.36
N GLY A 45 7.54 -28.51 -10.23
CA GLY A 45 6.15 -28.52 -10.68
C GLY A 45 5.18 -27.97 -9.64
N VAL A 46 5.65 -27.20 -8.67
CA VAL A 46 4.78 -26.57 -7.67
C VAL A 46 4.24 -25.25 -8.23
N PRO A 47 2.91 -25.05 -8.30
CA PRO A 47 2.34 -23.80 -8.77
C PRO A 47 2.74 -22.65 -7.85
N ARG A 48 2.90 -21.47 -8.42
CA ARG A 48 3.34 -20.27 -7.74
C ARG A 48 2.34 -19.14 -7.94
N THR A 49 2.08 -18.39 -6.88
CA THR A 49 1.25 -17.19 -6.94
C THR A 49 2.11 -15.96 -6.68
N ARG A 50 2.12 -15.00 -7.61
CA ARG A 50 2.67 -13.65 -7.38
C ARG A 50 1.66 -12.83 -6.59
N ILE A 51 2.17 -12.12 -5.59
CA ILE A 51 1.37 -11.30 -4.67
C ILE A 51 1.86 -9.86 -4.76
N ASP A 52 0.93 -8.96 -5.06
CA ASP A 52 1.16 -7.52 -4.94
C ASP A 52 0.14 -6.93 -3.95
N PHE A 53 0.54 -5.95 -3.17
CA PHE A 53 -0.38 -5.10 -2.42
C PHE A 53 -0.67 -3.84 -3.22
N VAL A 54 -1.94 -3.57 -3.46
CA VAL A 54 -2.37 -2.44 -4.28
C VAL A 54 -3.17 -1.47 -3.42
N MET A 55 -2.76 -0.20 -3.44
CA MET A 55 -3.55 0.90 -2.93
C MET A 55 -3.98 1.79 -4.10
N HIS A 56 -5.28 1.98 -4.24
CA HIS A 56 -5.85 2.82 -5.28
C HIS A 56 -6.58 4.00 -4.66
N SER A 57 -6.45 5.17 -5.27
CA SER A 57 -7.27 6.33 -4.96
C SER A 57 -7.79 6.95 -6.27
N PRO A 58 -8.97 7.57 -6.28
CA PRO A 58 -9.50 8.21 -7.48
C PRO A 58 -8.65 9.41 -7.97
N GLY A 59 -7.98 10.10 -7.05
CA GLY A 59 -7.28 11.36 -7.31
C GLY A 59 -5.75 11.29 -7.31
N ALA A 60 -5.17 10.13 -6.99
CA ALA A 60 -3.72 9.93 -6.95
C ALA A 60 -3.32 8.62 -7.65
N PRO A 61 -2.08 8.53 -8.14
CA PRO A 61 -1.55 7.30 -8.72
C PRO A 61 -1.75 6.10 -7.78
N SER A 62 -1.99 4.94 -8.37
CA SER A 62 -2.05 3.70 -7.58
C SER A 62 -0.65 3.37 -7.07
N HIS A 63 -0.58 3.00 -5.81
CA HIS A 63 0.63 2.42 -5.23
C HIS A 63 0.56 0.90 -5.36
N VAL A 64 1.64 0.29 -5.84
CA VAL A 64 1.74 -1.17 -5.99
C VAL A 64 3.04 -1.60 -5.33
N GLU A 65 2.92 -2.37 -4.26
CA GLU A 65 4.04 -2.95 -3.54
C GLU A 65 4.16 -4.43 -3.92
N ALA A 66 5.27 -4.80 -4.54
CA ALA A 66 5.52 -6.17 -4.98
C ALA A 66 6.05 -7.01 -3.81
N LEU A 67 5.25 -7.96 -3.32
CA LEU A 67 5.55 -8.72 -2.10
C LEU A 67 6.33 -10.01 -2.38
N GLY A 68 6.30 -10.47 -3.64
CA GLY A 68 7.04 -11.62 -4.11
C GLY A 68 6.12 -12.73 -4.60
N THR A 69 6.54 -13.97 -4.39
CA THR A 69 5.87 -15.14 -4.93
C THR A 69 5.84 -16.26 -3.90
N GLU A 70 4.66 -16.83 -3.66
CA GLU A 70 4.45 -17.93 -2.71
C GLU A 70 4.17 -19.26 -3.43
N PRO A 71 4.51 -20.40 -2.80
CA PRO A 71 4.10 -21.70 -3.27
C PRO A 71 2.58 -21.88 -3.09
N GLY A 72 1.98 -22.51 -4.09
CA GLY A 72 0.58 -22.86 -4.11
C GLY A 72 -0.35 -21.76 -4.56
N GLY A 73 -1.65 -22.05 -4.44
CA GLY A 73 -2.71 -21.08 -4.69
C GLY A 73 -2.95 -20.22 -3.47
N CYS A 74 -3.05 -18.90 -3.67
CA CYS A 74 -3.46 -17.96 -2.64
C CYS A 74 -4.95 -17.65 -2.75
N VAL A 75 -5.60 -17.43 -1.60
CA VAL A 75 -6.98 -16.95 -1.53
C VAL A 75 -7.13 -15.92 -0.41
N ASP A 76 -8.15 -15.09 -0.53
CA ASP A 76 -8.59 -14.21 0.54
C ASP A 76 -9.08 -14.98 1.76
N ARG A 77 -8.75 -14.43 2.92
CA ARG A 77 -9.19 -14.91 4.22
C ARG A 77 -9.92 -13.80 4.95
N PRO A 78 -10.84 -14.13 5.86
CA PRO A 78 -11.41 -13.13 6.76
C PRO A 78 -10.31 -12.43 7.54
N ALA A 79 -10.24 -11.10 7.45
CA ALA A 79 -9.38 -10.28 8.27
C ALA A 79 -9.76 -10.45 9.76
N ARG A 80 -8.75 -10.56 10.63
CA ARG A 80 -8.93 -10.62 12.08
C ARG A 80 -8.92 -9.22 12.69
N GLU A 81 -9.09 -9.14 14.00
CA GLU A 81 -9.02 -7.87 14.73
C GLU A 81 -7.68 -7.17 14.48
N GLY A 82 -7.75 -5.89 14.11
CA GLY A 82 -6.59 -5.07 13.78
C GLY A 82 -6.02 -5.29 12.36
N GLU A 83 -6.58 -6.20 11.56
CA GLU A 83 -6.14 -6.44 10.18
C GLU A 83 -7.05 -5.75 9.17
N LEU A 84 -6.47 -5.20 8.11
CA LEU A 84 -7.23 -4.67 6.97
C LEU A 84 -7.60 -5.78 5.99
N LEU A 85 -6.63 -6.62 5.66
CA LEU A 85 -6.72 -7.70 4.68
C LEU A 85 -5.87 -8.88 5.13
N ARG A 86 -6.26 -10.08 4.72
CA ARG A 86 -5.51 -11.30 4.94
C ARG A 86 -5.67 -12.24 3.76
N ILE A 87 -4.58 -12.86 3.33
CA ILE A 87 -4.58 -13.96 2.36
C ILE A 87 -3.82 -15.15 2.93
N GLY A 88 -4.17 -16.34 2.46
CA GLY A 88 -3.46 -17.58 2.76
C GLY A 88 -3.08 -18.27 1.47
N CYS A 89 -1.81 -18.68 1.35
CA CYS A 89 -1.25 -19.41 0.23
C CYS A 89 -0.84 -20.80 0.71
N TRP A 90 -1.30 -21.86 0.05
CA TRP A 90 -0.96 -23.22 0.49
C TRP A 90 -0.56 -24.12 -0.66
N TRP A 91 0.42 -24.95 -0.36
CA TRP A 91 0.78 -26.13 -1.12
C TRP A 91 1.07 -27.28 -0.17
N GLY A 92 0.36 -28.40 -0.34
CA GLY A 92 0.47 -29.53 0.59
C GLY A 92 0.06 -29.15 2.03
N PRO A 93 0.89 -29.48 3.05
CA PRO A 93 0.56 -29.26 4.47
C PRO A 93 0.91 -27.86 5.00
N SER A 94 1.70 -27.07 4.26
CA SER A 94 2.17 -25.76 4.70
C SER A 94 1.27 -24.64 4.18
N GLU A 95 1.11 -23.58 4.98
CA GLU A 95 0.45 -22.34 4.58
C GLU A 95 1.34 -21.14 4.90
N CYS A 96 1.49 -20.27 3.90
CA CYS A 96 2.05 -18.94 4.06
C CYS A 96 0.89 -17.95 4.18
N GLN A 97 0.92 -17.12 5.22
CA GLN A 97 -0.09 -16.10 5.47
C GLN A 97 0.50 -14.72 5.25
N TRP A 98 -0.31 -13.85 4.62
CA TRP A 98 0.01 -12.44 4.49
C TRP A 98 -1.09 -11.60 5.10
N VAL A 99 -0.70 -10.55 5.80
CA VAL A 99 -1.59 -9.62 6.47
C VAL A 99 -1.19 -8.19 6.15
N ALA A 100 -2.18 -7.37 5.81
CA ALA A 100 -2.03 -5.92 5.82
C ALA A 100 -2.63 -5.40 7.12
N ARG A 101 -1.82 -4.74 7.95
CA ARG A 101 -2.22 -4.17 9.24
C ARG A 101 -2.06 -2.65 9.19
N ARG A 102 -3.03 -1.93 9.73
CA ARG A 102 -2.91 -0.48 9.92
C ARG A 102 -2.24 -0.20 11.27
N ASP A 103 -1.29 0.72 11.28
CA ASP A 103 -0.73 1.27 12.52
C ASP A 103 -0.89 2.80 12.57
N ALA A 104 -0.15 3.45 13.46
CA ALA A 104 -0.23 4.89 13.66
C ALA A 104 0.33 5.72 12.49
N THR A 105 1.25 5.15 11.72
CA THR A 105 2.03 5.83 10.67
C THR A 105 1.66 5.38 9.27
N GLY A 106 1.08 4.19 9.12
CA GLY A 106 0.82 3.64 7.81
C GLY A 106 0.20 2.25 7.78
N ILE A 107 0.60 1.47 6.78
CA ILE A 107 0.20 0.08 6.57
C ILE A 107 1.45 -0.79 6.63
N GLN A 108 1.47 -1.75 7.56
CA GLN A 108 2.47 -2.82 7.63
C GLN A 108 1.99 -4.03 6.83
N LEU A 109 2.87 -4.55 5.99
CA LEU A 109 2.66 -5.79 5.24
C LEU A 109 3.52 -6.88 5.88
N LEU A 110 2.85 -7.87 6.46
CA LEU A 110 3.46 -8.91 7.27
C LEU A 110 3.28 -10.27 6.61
N ARG A 111 4.29 -11.13 6.72
CA ARG A 111 4.28 -12.52 6.27
C ARG A 111 4.53 -13.45 7.44
N ALA A 112 3.82 -14.56 7.52
CA ALA A 112 4.15 -15.65 8.42
C ALA A 112 4.03 -16.98 7.69
N GLU A 113 4.83 -17.96 8.10
CA GLU A 113 4.68 -19.34 7.68
C GLU A 113 4.18 -20.18 8.85
N GLY A 114 3.26 -21.11 8.57
CA GLY A 114 2.67 -21.95 9.59
C GLY A 114 1.95 -23.17 9.03
N PRO A 115 1.38 -24.00 9.92
CA PRO A 115 0.49 -25.07 9.49
C PRO A 115 -0.77 -24.49 8.86
N ARG A 116 -1.35 -25.23 7.91
CA ARG A 116 -2.60 -24.84 7.27
C ARG A 116 -3.72 -24.60 8.30
N GLU A 117 -4.40 -23.46 8.20
CA GLU A 117 -5.53 -23.05 9.04
C GLU A 117 -6.65 -24.08 8.88
N GLY A 118 -6.86 -24.90 9.92
CA GLY A 118 -7.64 -26.14 9.92
C GLY A 118 -7.05 -27.22 10.85
N LEU A 119 -5.75 -27.14 11.14
CA LEU A 119 -5.07 -27.75 12.30
C LEU A 119 -5.19 -26.79 13.50
N PRO A 120 -5.00 -27.22 14.78
CA PRO A 120 -5.19 -26.33 15.94
C PRO A 120 -4.48 -24.99 15.69
N PRO A 121 -5.20 -23.87 15.83
CA PRO A 121 -4.74 -22.59 15.33
C PRO A 121 -3.40 -22.27 15.97
N ALA A 122 -2.40 -21.95 15.16
CA ALA A 122 -1.36 -21.06 15.64
C ALA A 122 -2.11 -19.79 16.07
N THR A 123 -2.19 -19.56 17.38
CA THR A 123 -2.62 -18.26 17.89
C THR A 123 -1.75 -17.21 17.20
N VAL A 124 -2.35 -16.09 16.81
CA VAL A 124 -1.66 -15.03 16.06
C VAL A 124 -0.37 -14.58 16.79
N ASP A 125 -0.36 -14.74 18.11
CA ASP A 125 0.73 -14.42 19.04
C ASP A 125 1.93 -15.40 18.99
N ASN A 126 1.77 -16.59 18.40
CA ASN A 126 2.82 -17.61 18.29
C ASN A 126 3.38 -17.77 16.86
N ALA A 127 2.82 -17.04 15.88
CA ALA A 127 3.35 -17.03 14.53
C ALA A 127 4.54 -16.07 14.44
N ALA A 128 5.66 -16.53 13.87
CA ALA A 128 6.83 -15.70 13.64
C ALA A 128 6.59 -14.78 12.43
N TRP A 129 5.90 -13.65 12.67
CA TRP A 129 5.62 -12.65 11.65
C TRP A 129 6.89 -11.89 11.24
N GLU A 130 7.14 -11.86 9.94
CA GLU A 130 8.18 -11.06 9.31
C GLU A 130 7.56 -9.81 8.68
N ALA A 131 8.11 -8.64 9.01
CA ALA A 131 7.74 -7.40 8.34
C ALA A 131 8.39 -7.35 6.95
N ARG A 132 7.56 -7.20 5.92
CA ARG A 132 7.99 -7.22 4.51
C ARG A 132 8.02 -5.84 3.88
N ALA A 133 7.08 -4.98 4.24
CA ALA A 133 7.06 -3.58 3.84
C ALA A 133 6.27 -2.72 4.83
N HIS A 134 6.58 -1.42 4.84
CA HIS A 134 5.79 -0.40 5.53
C HIS A 134 5.49 0.74 4.56
N LEU A 135 4.20 1.05 4.41
CA LEU A 135 3.71 2.10 3.52
C LEU A 135 3.24 3.28 4.38
N GLU A 136 4.04 4.35 4.39
CA GLU A 136 3.75 5.57 5.13
C GLU A 136 2.48 6.25 4.59
N LEU A 137 1.61 6.70 5.50
CA LEU A 137 0.38 7.42 5.17
C LEU A 137 0.38 8.81 5.81
N ALA A 138 -0.11 9.79 5.06
CA ALA A 138 -0.37 11.11 5.63
C ALA A 138 -1.41 11.02 6.76
N ALA A 139 -1.28 11.88 7.77
CA ALA A 139 -2.24 11.97 8.86
C ALA A 139 -3.66 12.22 8.33
N GLY A 140 -4.65 11.52 8.88
CA GLY A 140 -6.05 11.64 8.46
C GLY A 140 -6.42 10.86 7.19
N THR A 141 -5.49 10.15 6.56
CA THR A 141 -5.77 9.28 5.40
C THR A 141 -6.84 8.23 5.75
N VAL A 142 -7.87 8.10 4.93
CA VAL A 142 -8.87 7.04 5.08
C VAL A 142 -8.44 5.84 4.25
N VAL A 143 -8.50 4.65 4.83
CA VAL A 143 -8.13 3.40 4.15
C VAL A 143 -9.26 2.41 4.34
N THR A 144 -9.79 1.90 3.24
CA THR A 144 -10.85 0.89 3.23
C THR A 144 -10.42 -0.30 2.39
N ARG A 145 -10.85 -1.50 2.77
CA ARG A 145 -10.68 -2.68 1.91
C ARG A 145 -11.53 -2.56 0.65
N LEU A 146 -11.02 -3.04 -0.47
CA LEU A 146 -11.88 -3.40 -1.58
C LEU A 146 -12.68 -4.63 -1.13
N SER A 147 -13.99 -4.48 -0.95
CA SER A 147 -14.88 -5.62 -0.80
C SER A 147 -15.45 -5.95 -2.18
N ASP A 148 -15.33 -7.22 -2.55
CA ASP A 148 -15.92 -7.80 -3.77
C ASP A 148 -17.45 -7.69 -3.78
#